data_AF-A0A2G6Q4S3-F1
#
_entry.id   AF-A0A2G6Q4S3-F1
#
_cell.length_a   1.000
_cell.length_b   1.000
_cell.length_c   1.000
_cell.angle_alpha   90.00
_cell.angle_beta   90.00
_cell.angle_gamma   90.00
#
_symmetry.space_group_name_H-M   'P 1'
#
loop_
_entity.id
_entity.type
_entity.pdbx_description
1 polymer ?
#
loop_
_entity_poly.entity_id
_entity_poly.type
_entity_poly.pdbx_seq_one_letter_code
_entity_poly.pdbx_strand_id
1 'polypeptide(L)'
;MFLLYSFILGLASYFLLYLIIAFNNFIVTIKGLIPTWKVSFLNSLINKQSSIDIKEVVIATGLSIILAFLISAALNHKLLHKFAKKTGISKKFGQLDVWSYVFDSPDIGWIIIRDLENDLMYQGWVEAFSDTYDNNELFIRDVDVYRNSTAQKLYSMQGIYITKDKADLMIEFP
;
A
#
# COMPACT_ATOMS: atom_id res chain seq x y z
N MET A 1 -15.54 -2.40 11.69
CA MET A 1 -14.60 -2.97 10.69
C MET A 1 -13.51 -3.84 11.30
N PHE A 2 -12.84 -3.43 12.39
CA PHE A 2 -11.73 -4.18 13.01
C PHE A 2 -12.02 -5.69 13.20
N LEU A 3 -13.14 -6.04 13.83
CA LEU A 3 -13.51 -7.45 14.09
C LEU A 3 -13.62 -8.30 12.82
N LEU A 4 -14.13 -7.73 11.72
CA LEU A 4 -14.24 -8.43 10.43
C LEU A 4 -12.85 -8.73 9.87
N TYR A 5 -11.93 -7.77 9.93
CA TYR A 5 -10.56 -7.97 9.46
C TYR A 5 -9.79 -8.97 10.31
N SER A 6 -9.94 -8.90 11.64
CA SER A 6 -9.34 -9.89 12.55
C SER A 6 -9.86 -11.29 12.27
N PHE A 7 -11.16 -11.44 12.00
CA PHE A 7 -11.77 -12.72 11.64
C PHE A 7 -11.25 -13.26 10.30
N ILE A 8 -11.20 -12.42 9.26
CA ILE A 8 -10.69 -12.80 7.94
C ILE A 8 -9.21 -13.20 8.02
N LEU A 9 -8.40 -12.45 8.76
CA LEU A 9 -6.98 -12.77 8.96
C LEU A 9 -6.81 -14.10 9.70
N GLY A 10 -7.64 -14.34 10.72
CA GLY A 10 -7.69 -15.62 11.42
C GLY A 10 -8.01 -16.78 10.46
N LEU A 11 -9.08 -16.67 9.67
CA LEU A 11 -9.44 -17.68 8.68
C LEU A 11 -8.31 -17.89 7.65
N ALA A 12 -7.69 -16.82 7.17
CA ALA A 12 -6.60 -16.88 6.20
C ALA A 12 -5.36 -17.57 6.79
N SER A 13 -5.08 -17.41 8.08
CA SER A 13 -3.98 -18.12 8.74
C SER A 13 -4.21 -19.64 8.82
N TYR A 14 -5.43 -20.07 9.13
CA TYR A 14 -5.80 -21.50 9.07
C TYR A 14 -5.78 -22.06 7.65
N PHE A 15 -6.17 -21.25 6.66
CA PHE A 15 -6.05 -21.64 5.26
C PHE A 15 -4.58 -21.79 4.82
N LEU A 16 -3.70 -20.88 5.25
CA LEU A 16 -2.27 -21.00 4.99
C LEU A 16 -1.68 -22.26 5.64
N LEU A 17 -2.05 -22.55 6.89
CA LEU A 17 -1.66 -23.79 7.58
C LEU A 17 -2.12 -25.03 6.80
N TYR A 18 -3.35 -25.02 6.29
CA TYR A 18 -3.86 -26.09 5.44
C TYR A 18 -3.03 -26.28 4.17
N LEU A 19 -2.65 -25.20 3.47
CA LEU A 19 -1.79 -25.29 2.29
C LEU A 19 -0.41 -25.89 2.61
N ILE A 20 0.20 -25.50 3.73
CA ILE A 20 1.48 -26.05 4.18
C ILE A 20 1.38 -27.55 4.43
N ILE A 21 0.33 -27.99 5.14
CA ILE A 21 0.10 -29.41 5.45
C ILE A 21 -0.22 -30.19 4.17
N ALA A 22 -1.04 -29.64 3.28
CA ALA A 22 -1.37 -30.26 1.99
C ALA A 22 -0.12 -30.45 1.12
N PHE A 23 0.75 -29.43 1.06
CA PHE A 23 2.01 -29.49 0.33
C PHE A 23 2.97 -30.53 0.94
N ASN A 24 3.10 -30.58 2.27
CA ASN A 24 3.89 -31.60 2.96
C ASN A 24 3.34 -33.01 2.67
N ASN A 25 2.03 -33.21 2.79
CA ASN A 25 1.39 -34.49 2.51
C ASN A 25 1.56 -34.92 1.05
N PHE A 26 1.54 -33.99 0.11
CA PHE A 26 1.82 -34.26 -1.30
C PHE A 26 3.26 -34.79 -1.50
N ILE A 27 4.26 -34.15 -0.88
CA ILE A 27 5.67 -34.60 -0.94
C ILE A 27 5.83 -35.98 -0.28
N VAL A 28 5.22 -36.18 0.89
CA VAL A 28 5.26 -37.45 1.64
C VAL A 28 4.64 -38.58 0.82
N THR A 29 3.52 -38.32 0.12
CA THR A 29 2.86 -39.27 -0.77
C THR A 29 3.74 -39.63 -1.96
N ILE A 30 4.43 -38.64 -2.58
CA ILE A 30 5.40 -38.90 -3.66
C ILE A 30 6.55 -39.80 -3.18
N LYS A 31 6.94 -39.67 -1.90
CA LYS A 31 7.97 -40.52 -1.27
C LYS A 31 7.46 -41.89 -0.82
N GLY A 32 6.20 -42.23 -1.07
CA GLY A 32 5.59 -43.52 -0.71
C GLY A 32 5.30 -43.68 0.79
N LEU A 33 5.32 -42.58 1.56
CA LEU A 33 5.04 -42.59 3.00
C LEU A 33 3.56 -42.23 3.26
N ILE A 34 3.04 -42.63 4.42
CA ILE A 34 1.66 -42.33 4.82
C ILE A 34 1.61 -40.92 5.44
N PRO A 35 0.78 -40.00 4.93
CA PRO A 35 0.62 -38.67 5.51
C PRO A 35 -0.03 -38.75 6.90
N THR A 36 0.65 -38.18 7.90
CA THR A 36 0.23 -38.22 9.31
C THR A 36 -0.45 -36.93 9.78
N TRP A 37 -0.24 -35.81 9.07
CA TRP A 37 -0.74 -34.51 9.49
C TRP A 37 -2.08 -34.18 8.81
N LYS A 38 -3.07 -33.79 9.62
CA LYS A 38 -4.39 -33.37 9.16
C LYS A 38 -4.78 -32.11 9.92
N VAL A 39 -5.46 -31.19 9.24
CA VAL A 39 -6.05 -30.01 9.88
C VAL A 39 -7.41 -30.40 10.47
N SER A 40 -7.55 -30.24 11.78
CA SER A 40 -8.78 -30.47 12.52
C SER A 40 -9.71 -29.26 12.43
N PHE A 41 -9.18 -28.04 12.53
CA PHE A 41 -9.98 -26.81 12.62
C PHE A 41 -11.04 -26.64 11.51
N LEU A 42 -10.67 -26.82 10.24
CA LEU A 42 -11.62 -26.71 9.12
C LEU A 42 -12.70 -27.80 9.17
N ASN A 43 -12.33 -29.00 9.63
CA ASN A 43 -13.28 -30.08 9.83
C ASN A 43 -14.22 -29.80 11.00
N SER A 44 -13.77 -29.09 12.04
CA SER A 44 -14.58 -28.66 13.18
C SER A 44 -15.61 -27.59 12.86
N LEU A 45 -15.39 -26.80 11.81
CA LEU A 45 -16.41 -25.87 11.32
C LEU A 45 -17.61 -26.60 10.70
N ILE A 46 -17.38 -27.79 10.13
CA ILE A 46 -18.41 -28.58 9.43
C ILE A 46 -19.00 -29.65 10.36
N ASN A 47 -18.18 -30.21 11.26
CA ASN A 47 -18.55 -31.33 12.11
C ASN A 47 -18.42 -31.00 13.60
N LYS A 48 -19.58 -30.90 14.28
CA LYS A 48 -19.72 -30.53 15.70
C LYS A 48 -19.07 -31.52 16.68
N GLN A 49 -18.75 -32.73 16.23
CA GLN A 49 -18.19 -33.79 17.09
C GLN A 49 -16.66 -33.79 17.19
N SER A 50 -15.98 -32.88 16.48
CA SER A 50 -14.51 -32.84 16.44
C SER A 50 -13.95 -31.88 17.49
N SER A 51 -12.88 -32.31 18.16
CA SER A 51 -12.17 -31.48 19.13
C SER A 51 -11.19 -30.54 18.41
N ILE A 52 -11.12 -29.31 18.91
CA ILE A 52 -10.14 -28.31 18.47
C ILE A 52 -8.77 -28.71 19.04
N ASP A 53 -7.78 -28.90 18.16
CA ASP A 53 -6.40 -29.13 18.59
C ASP A 53 -5.73 -27.80 18.92
N ILE A 54 -5.37 -27.60 20.19
CA ILE A 54 -4.69 -26.39 20.68
C ILE A 54 -3.36 -26.16 19.94
N LYS A 55 -2.67 -27.22 19.50
CA LYS A 55 -1.42 -27.10 18.75
C LYS A 55 -1.63 -26.39 17.42
N GLU A 56 -2.73 -26.68 16.73
CA GLU A 56 -3.09 -26.00 15.48
C GLU A 56 -3.33 -24.50 15.72
N VAL A 57 -4.00 -24.16 16.82
CA VAL A 57 -4.28 -22.76 17.18
C VAL A 57 -2.98 -21.98 17.41
N VAL A 58 -2.03 -22.56 18.16
CA VAL A 58 -0.74 -21.92 18.43
C VAL A 58 0.05 -21.71 17.14
N ILE A 59 0.11 -22.72 16.27
CA ILE A 59 0.82 -22.63 14.98
C ILE A 59 0.14 -21.61 14.06
N ALA A 60 -1.18 -21.63 13.94
CA ALA A 60 -1.94 -20.68 13.11
C ALA A 60 -1.74 -19.24 13.59
N THR A 61 -1.69 -19.02 14.91
CA THR A 61 -1.41 -17.70 15.48
C THR A 61 -0.01 -17.21 15.10
N GLY A 62 1.01 -18.06 15.18
CA GLY A 62 2.35 -17.70 14.70
C GLY A 62 2.40 -17.41 13.19
N LEU A 63 1.70 -18.20 12.38
CA LEU A 63 1.58 -17.98 10.93
C LEU A 63 0.86 -16.67 10.58
N SER A 64 -0.06 -16.21 11.42
CA SER A 64 -0.78 -14.94 11.19
C SER A 64 0.16 -13.73 11.17
N ILE A 65 1.26 -13.76 11.95
CA ILE A 65 2.26 -12.69 11.97
C ILE A 65 2.99 -12.65 10.63
N ILE A 66 3.43 -13.81 10.14
CA ILE A 66 4.09 -13.92 8.83
C ILE A 66 3.13 -13.47 7.72
N LEU A 67 1.88 -13.90 7.79
CA LEU A 67 0.85 -13.52 6.83
C LEU A 67 0.58 -12.01 6.84
N ALA A 68 0.59 -11.37 8.01
CA ALA A 68 0.44 -9.92 8.12
C ALA A 68 1.56 -9.17 7.40
N PHE A 69 2.82 -9.59 7.57
CA PHE A 69 3.96 -9.01 6.84
C PHE A 69 3.82 -9.20 5.32
N LEU A 70 3.41 -10.40 4.87
CA LEU A 70 3.20 -10.68 3.46
C LEU A 70 2.08 -9.84 2.85
N ILE A 71 0.95 -9.69 3.55
CA ILE A 71 -0.16 -8.84 3.12
C ILE A 71 0.28 -7.37 3.06
N SER A 72 0.95 -6.87 4.10
CA SER A 72 1.46 -5.50 4.13
C SER A 72 2.43 -5.23 2.97
N ALA A 73 3.38 -6.14 2.71
CA ALA A 73 4.28 -6.02 1.57
C ALA A 73 3.52 -6.08 0.22
N ALA A 74 2.53 -6.96 0.09
CA ALA A 74 1.74 -7.07 -1.14
C ALA A 74 0.92 -5.81 -1.44
N LEU A 75 0.38 -5.17 -0.41
CA LEU A 75 -0.33 -3.90 -0.51
C LEU A 75 0.63 -2.76 -0.86
N ASN A 76 1.75 -2.62 -0.13
CA ASN A 76 2.73 -1.56 -0.37
C ASN A 76 3.33 -1.61 -1.78
N HIS A 77 3.63 -2.81 -2.29
CA HIS A 77 4.16 -2.97 -3.65
C HIS A 77 3.09 -3.03 -4.75
N LYS A 78 1.82 -2.81 -4.40
CA LYS A 78 0.66 -2.83 -5.30
C LYS A 78 0.60 -4.12 -6.15
N LEU A 79 0.99 -5.27 -5.57
CA LEU A 79 1.19 -6.53 -6.32
C LEU A 79 -0.09 -7.01 -7.01
N LEU A 80 -1.22 -6.94 -6.30
CA LEU A 80 -2.53 -7.31 -6.86
C LEU A 80 -2.87 -6.45 -8.08
N HIS A 81 -2.59 -5.15 -8.01
CA HIS A 81 -2.81 -4.23 -9.12
C HIS A 81 -1.90 -4.54 -10.31
N LYS A 82 -0.61 -4.79 -10.06
CA LYS A 82 0.36 -5.19 -11.10
C LYS A 82 -0.08 -6.49 -11.79
N PHE A 83 -0.55 -7.47 -11.03
CA PHE A 83 -1.06 -8.73 -11.57
C PHE A 83 -2.31 -8.53 -12.41
N ALA A 84 -3.30 -7.77 -11.91
CA ALA A 84 -4.54 -7.48 -12.63
C ALA A 84 -4.31 -6.72 -13.95
N LYS A 85 -3.30 -5.85 -13.99
CA LYS A 85 -2.88 -5.17 -15.23
C LYS A 85 -2.20 -6.15 -16.19
N LYS A 86 -1.30 -7.01 -15.70
CA LYS A 86 -0.59 -8.02 -16.51
C LYS A 86 -1.55 -9.01 -17.17
N THR A 87 -2.61 -9.41 -16.48
CA THR A 87 -3.63 -10.33 -16.99
C THR A 87 -4.73 -9.64 -17.79
N GLY A 88 -4.69 -8.31 -17.94
CA GLY A 88 -5.70 -7.53 -18.67
C GLY A 88 -7.06 -7.43 -17.97
N ILE A 89 -7.17 -7.91 -16.72
CA ILE A 89 -8.39 -7.83 -15.89
C ILE A 89 -8.70 -6.37 -15.52
N SER A 90 -7.66 -5.56 -15.30
CA SER A 90 -7.79 -4.13 -15.05
C SER A 90 -7.05 -3.32 -16.10
N LYS A 91 -7.76 -2.35 -16.70
CA LYS A 91 -7.16 -1.28 -17.53
C LYS A 91 -6.89 0.00 -16.74
N LYS A 92 -7.23 0.04 -15.44
CA LYS A 92 -6.96 1.19 -14.59
C LYS A 92 -5.44 1.31 -14.34
N PHE A 93 -4.94 2.54 -14.31
CA PHE A 93 -3.56 2.82 -13.91
C PHE A 93 -3.36 2.39 -12.45
N GLY A 94 -2.15 1.93 -12.09
CA GLY A 94 -1.82 1.51 -10.70
C GLY A 94 -1.67 2.67 -9.72
N GLN A 95 -1.82 3.88 -10.23
CA GLN A 95 -1.92 5.12 -9.50
C GLN A 95 -3.38 5.57 -9.58
N LEU A 96 -3.88 6.07 -8.45
CA LEU A 96 -5.28 6.45 -8.28
C LEU A 96 -5.69 7.56 -9.27
N ASP A 97 -4.73 8.39 -9.69
CA ASP A 97 -4.92 9.54 -10.57
C ASP A 97 -3.60 9.99 -11.26
N VAL A 98 -3.70 10.99 -12.14
CA VAL A 98 -2.56 11.63 -12.83
C VAL A 98 -1.61 12.32 -11.85
N TRP A 99 -2.14 12.87 -10.75
CA TRP A 99 -1.35 13.48 -9.67
C TRP A 99 -0.32 12.49 -9.12
N SER A 100 -0.80 11.32 -8.68
CA SER A 100 0.04 10.23 -8.20
C SER A 100 1.01 9.75 -9.26
N TYR A 101 0.62 9.73 -10.54
CA TYR A 101 1.52 9.37 -11.64
C TYR A 101 2.68 10.33 -11.81
N VAL A 102 2.40 11.63 -11.74
CA VAL A 102 3.42 12.66 -11.85
C VAL A 102 4.38 12.52 -10.68
N PHE A 103 3.93 12.65 -9.43
CA PHE A 103 4.82 12.68 -8.27
C PHE A 103 5.52 11.35 -7.93
N ASP A 104 5.03 10.21 -8.39
CA ASP A 104 5.74 8.92 -8.29
C ASP A 104 6.82 8.74 -9.39
N SER A 105 6.93 9.64 -10.36
CA SER A 105 7.91 9.53 -11.44
C SER A 105 9.33 9.76 -10.90
N PRO A 106 10.31 8.90 -11.24
CA PRO A 106 11.67 8.95 -10.68
C PRO A 106 12.44 10.23 -11.01
N ASP A 107 11.97 10.99 -12.00
CA ASP A 107 12.62 12.21 -12.49
C ASP A 107 12.11 13.48 -11.80
N ILE A 108 11.20 13.38 -10.82
CA ILE A 108 10.67 14.54 -10.11
C ILE A 108 11.51 14.82 -8.87
N GLY A 109 12.31 15.88 -8.97
CA GLY A 109 13.03 16.46 -7.83
C GLY A 109 12.50 17.84 -7.51
N TRP A 110 12.95 18.83 -8.29
CA TRP A 110 12.65 20.25 -8.09
C TRP A 110 11.39 20.64 -8.85
N ILE A 111 10.49 21.37 -8.19
CA ILE A 111 9.25 21.87 -8.79
C ILE A 111 9.10 23.37 -8.56
N ILE A 112 8.25 23.98 -9.38
CA ILE A 112 7.82 25.36 -9.22
C ILE A 112 6.30 25.35 -9.02
N ILE A 113 5.84 25.95 -7.93
CA ILE A 113 4.42 26.11 -7.65
C ILE A 113 4.08 27.59 -7.77
N ARG A 114 3.16 27.93 -8.65
CA ARG A 114 2.65 29.30 -8.81
C ARG A 114 1.28 29.43 -8.17
N ASP A 115 1.21 30.28 -7.16
CA ASP A 115 -0.02 30.81 -6.62
C ASP A 115 -0.36 32.13 -7.33
N LEU A 116 -1.25 32.04 -8.32
CA LEU A 116 -1.62 33.17 -9.16
C LEU A 116 -2.44 34.21 -8.40
N GLU A 117 -3.23 33.78 -7.42
CA GLU A 117 -4.09 34.65 -6.61
C GLU A 117 -3.25 35.57 -5.72
N ASN A 118 -2.20 35.04 -5.08
CA ASN A 118 -1.36 35.79 -4.16
C ASN A 118 -0.10 36.40 -4.80
N ASP A 119 0.10 36.22 -6.10
CA ASP A 119 1.31 36.64 -6.82
C ASP A 119 2.60 36.02 -6.21
N LEU A 120 2.53 34.75 -5.79
CA LEU A 120 3.63 34.02 -5.14
C LEU A 120 4.09 32.81 -5.94
N MET A 121 5.40 32.62 -6.01
CA MET A 121 6.05 31.47 -6.63
C MET A 121 6.92 30.75 -5.60
N TYR A 122 6.71 29.46 -5.44
CA TYR A 122 7.48 28.60 -4.54
C TYR A 122 8.36 27.68 -5.38
N GLN A 123 9.65 27.63 -5.07
CA GLN A 123 10.61 26.79 -5.75
C GLN A 123 11.28 25.87 -4.73
N GLY A 124 11.20 24.56 -4.90
CA GLY A 124 11.79 23.61 -3.94
C GLY A 124 11.64 22.17 -4.41
N TRP A 125 12.06 21.21 -3.59
CA TRP A 125 11.93 19.80 -3.91
C TRP A 125 10.79 19.13 -3.15
N VAL A 126 10.15 18.15 -3.78
CA VAL A 126 8.99 17.44 -3.22
C VAL A 126 9.44 16.39 -2.23
N GLU A 127 9.05 16.55 -0.97
CA GLU A 127 9.31 15.57 0.09
C GLU A 127 8.13 14.60 0.26
N ALA A 128 6.90 15.11 0.20
CA ALA A 128 5.69 14.29 0.31
C ALA A 128 4.51 14.93 -0.41
N PHE A 129 3.56 14.09 -0.84
CA PHE A 129 2.33 14.49 -1.49
C PHE A 129 1.18 13.56 -1.08
N SER A 130 -0.07 14.00 -1.20
CA SER A 130 -1.24 13.18 -0.87
C SER A 130 -1.46 12.03 -1.85
N ASP A 131 -1.98 10.91 -1.34
CA ASP A 131 -2.29 9.69 -2.11
C ASP A 131 -3.32 9.91 -3.23
N THR A 132 -4.08 11.00 -3.16
CA THR A 132 -5.07 11.40 -4.16
C THR A 132 -5.01 12.90 -4.41
N TYR A 133 -5.42 13.27 -5.62
CA TYR A 133 -5.61 14.63 -6.07
C TYR A 133 -6.74 15.35 -5.31
N ASP A 134 -7.62 14.64 -4.61
CA ASP A 134 -8.75 15.26 -3.89
C ASP A 134 -8.34 16.04 -2.65
N ASN A 135 -7.30 15.58 -1.95
CA ASN A 135 -6.75 16.32 -0.81
C ASN A 135 -5.72 17.37 -1.24
N ASN A 136 -5.03 17.14 -2.38
CA ASN A 136 -4.02 18.03 -2.99
C ASN A 136 -3.03 18.61 -1.97
N GLU A 137 -2.53 17.76 -1.08
CA GLU A 137 -1.58 18.15 -0.04
C GLU A 137 -0.17 17.95 -0.57
N LEU A 138 0.68 18.97 -0.41
CA LEU A 138 2.05 18.94 -0.89
C LEU A 138 2.98 19.51 0.17
N PHE A 139 4.02 18.75 0.49
CA PHE A 139 5.09 19.18 1.38
C PHE A 139 6.38 19.28 0.57
N ILE A 140 6.90 20.50 0.48
CA ILE A 140 8.13 20.82 -0.23
C ILE A 140 9.20 21.33 0.73
N ARG A 141 10.46 21.07 0.40
CA ARG A 141 11.66 21.36 1.19
C ARG A 141 12.63 22.25 0.43
N ASP A 142 13.51 22.90 1.19
CA ASP A 142 14.51 23.87 0.69
C ASP A 142 13.89 24.89 -0.26
N VAL A 143 12.89 25.60 0.28
CA VAL A 143 11.95 26.39 -0.51
C VAL A 143 12.38 27.83 -0.57
N ASP A 144 12.55 28.32 -1.79
CA ASP A 144 12.70 29.74 -2.08
C ASP A 144 11.36 30.31 -2.55
N VAL A 145 10.96 31.44 -1.96
CA VAL A 145 9.72 32.14 -2.30
C VAL A 145 10.05 33.38 -3.09
N TYR A 146 9.35 33.56 -4.20
CA TYR A 146 9.49 34.69 -5.11
C TYR A 146 8.12 35.34 -5.35
N ARG A 147 8.15 36.56 -5.85
CA ARG A 147 6.97 37.22 -6.42
C ARG A 147 6.77 36.76 -7.87
N ASN A 148 5.58 36.28 -8.23
CA ASN A 148 5.28 35.74 -9.57
C ASN A 148 5.54 36.79 -10.68
N SER A 149 5.02 38.00 -10.49
CA SER A 149 5.04 39.09 -11.47
C SER A 149 6.44 39.64 -11.79
N THR A 150 7.37 39.58 -10.84
CA THR A 150 8.69 40.24 -10.95
C THR A 150 9.86 39.27 -10.85
N ALA A 151 9.60 38.00 -10.51
CA ALA A 151 10.61 37.02 -10.14
C ALA A 151 11.57 37.48 -9.01
N GLN A 152 11.16 38.46 -8.20
CA GLN A 152 11.96 38.92 -7.07
C GLN A 152 11.89 37.90 -5.92
N LYS A 153 13.04 37.45 -5.44
CA LYS A 153 13.12 36.59 -4.24
C LYS A 153 12.68 37.37 -3.00
N LEU A 154 11.75 36.80 -2.25
CA LEU A 154 11.20 37.38 -1.02
C LEU A 154 11.91 36.82 0.21
N TYR A 155 11.93 35.50 0.36
CA TYR A 155 12.57 34.80 1.49
C TYR A 155 12.81 33.32 1.16
N SER A 156 13.50 32.63 2.08
CA SER A 156 13.77 31.19 2.01
C SER A 156 13.32 30.51 3.30
N MET A 157 12.89 29.25 3.20
CA MET A 157 12.50 28.42 4.35
C MET A 157 12.84 26.94 4.13
N GLN A 158 12.96 26.19 5.22
CA GLN A 158 13.34 24.77 5.16
C GLN A 158 12.23 23.87 4.62
N GLY A 159 10.98 24.29 4.71
CA GLY A 159 9.86 23.60 4.08
C GLY A 159 8.55 24.34 4.25
N ILE A 160 7.62 24.07 3.34
CA ILE A 160 6.25 24.59 3.38
C ILE A 160 5.27 23.46 3.10
N TYR A 161 4.16 23.50 3.85
CA TYR A 161 3.02 22.63 3.64
C TYR A 161 1.94 23.42 2.89
N ILE A 162 1.52 22.91 1.74
CA ILE A 162 0.55 23.56 0.86
C ILE A 162 -0.70 22.69 0.82
N THR A 163 -1.82 23.30 1.21
CA THR A 163 -3.18 22.78 1.07
C THR A 163 -4.02 23.94 0.54
N LYS A 164 -4.18 24.02 -0.78
CA LYS A 164 -4.93 25.10 -1.44
C LYS A 164 -5.87 24.50 -2.49
N ASP A 165 -6.92 25.25 -2.81
CA ASP A 165 -7.86 24.89 -3.85
C ASP A 165 -7.14 24.74 -5.20
N LYS A 166 -7.56 23.73 -5.96
CA LYS A 166 -6.88 23.16 -7.11
C LYS A 166 -6.85 24.12 -8.30
N ALA A 167 -7.80 25.06 -8.35
CA ALA A 167 -7.93 26.02 -9.43
C ALA A 167 -6.87 27.14 -9.37
N ASP A 168 -6.25 27.35 -8.21
CA ASP A 168 -5.42 28.53 -7.95
C ASP A 168 -3.91 28.25 -8.01
N LEU A 169 -3.53 26.97 -8.13
CA LEU A 169 -2.15 26.53 -8.16
C LEU A 169 -1.79 25.92 -9.52
N MET A 170 -0.70 26.39 -10.11
CA MET A 170 -0.07 25.76 -11.26
C MET A 170 1.27 25.16 -10.83
N ILE A 171 1.50 23.89 -11.16
CA ILE A 171 2.76 23.20 -10.85
C ILE A 171 3.53 22.99 -12.15
N GLU A 172 4.74 23.53 -12.21
CA GLU A 172 5.67 23.40 -13.33
C GLU A 172 6.83 22.48 -12.94
N PHE A 173 7.22 21.62 -13.88
CA PHE A 173 8.34 20.70 -13.76
C PHE A 173 9.42 21.14 -14.75
N PRO A 174 10.62 21.55 -14.29
CA PRO A 174 11.73 21.99 -15.13
C PRO A 174 12.43 20.86 -15.89
#